data_AF-A0A2V8EJ76-F1
#
_entry.id   AF-A0A2V8EJ76-F1
#
_cell.length_a   1.000
_cell.length_b   1.000
_cell.length_c   1.000
_cell.angle_alpha   90.00
_cell.angle_beta   90.00
_cell.angle_gamma   90.00
#
_symmetry.space_group_name_H-M   'P 1'
#
loop_
_entity.id
_entity.type
_entity.pdbx_description
1 polymer ?
#
loop_
_entity_poly.entity_id
_entity_poly.type
_entity_poly.pdbx_seq_one_letter_code
_entity_poly.pdbx_strand_id
1 'polypeptide(L)' 'MKACELVGVSRRTIYNWLSSGKIEYVRTAGGSVRIFVDTLWRDPNNAERPAVQAVWQPEGRNQA' A
#
# COMPACT_ATOMS: atom_id res chain seq x y z
N MET A 1 7.47 1.45 -14.89
CA MET A 1 7.03 1.65 -13.48
C MET A 1 6.71 0.26 -12.99
N LYS A 2 7.58 -0.33 -12.16
CA LYS A 2 7.68 -1.79 -11.99
C LYS A 2 6.38 -2.48 -11.54
N ALA A 3 5.55 -1.80 -10.74
CA ALA A 3 4.27 -2.34 -10.30
C ALA A 3 3.27 -2.54 -11.46
N CYS A 4 3.21 -1.61 -12.42
CA CYS A 4 2.33 -1.74 -13.60
C CYS A 4 2.68 -2.96 -14.45
N GLU A 5 3.98 -3.19 -14.65
CA GLU A 5 4.49 -4.32 -15.42
C GLU A 5 4.18 -5.64 -14.72
N LEU A 6 4.24 -5.68 -13.38
CA LEU A 6 4.02 -6.89 -12.59
C LEU A 6 2.55 -7.35 -12.57
N VAL A 7 1.60 -6.42 -12.48
CA VAL A 7 0.15 -6.75 -12.42
C VAL A 7 -0.61 -6.50 -13.72
N GLY A 8 0.05 -5.98 -14.76
CA GLY A 8 -0.58 -5.72 -16.06
C GLY A 8 -1.62 -4.59 -16.06
N VAL A 9 -1.50 -3.60 -15.17
CA VAL A 9 -2.46 -2.48 -15.06
C VAL A 9 -1.85 -1.13 -15.39
N SER A 10 -2.69 -0.16 -15.70
CA SER A 10 -2.26 1.21 -15.99
C SER A 10 -1.63 1.89 -14.77
N ARG A 11 -0.74 2.88 -15.00
CA ARG A 11 -0.19 3.74 -13.93
C ARG A 11 -1.29 4.43 -13.13
N ARG A 12 -2.34 4.88 -13.80
CA ARG A 12 -3.50 5.51 -13.17
C ARG A 12 -4.20 4.56 -12.19
N THR A 13 -4.32 3.29 -12.54
CA THR A 13 -4.90 2.27 -11.66
C THR A 13 -4.10 2.12 -10.37
N ILE A 14 -2.76 2.09 -10.47
CA ILE A 14 -1.89 2.04 -9.30
C ILE A 14 -2.05 3.30 -8.43
N TYR A 15 -2.10 4.49 -9.03
CA TYR A 15 -2.34 5.71 -8.25
C TYR A 15 -3.70 5.72 -7.57
N ASN A 16 -4.74 5.24 -8.24
CA ASN A 16 -6.06 5.11 -7.64
C ASN A 16 -6.03 4.14 -6.44
N TRP A 17 -5.24 3.06 -6.51
CA TRP A 17 -5.09 2.13 -5.40
C TRP A 17 -4.31 2.74 -4.24
N LEU A 18 -3.24 3.50 -4.52
CA LEU A 18 -2.50 4.25 -3.51
C LEU A 18 -3.40 5.29 -2.82
N SER A 19 -4.18 6.05 -3.58
CA SER A 19 -5.06 7.10 -3.02
C SER A 19 -6.26 6.52 -2.28
N SER A 20 -6.71 5.32 -2.64
CA SER A 20 -7.80 4.62 -1.93
C SER A 20 -7.32 3.71 -0.81
N GLY A 21 -6.01 3.63 -0.55
CA GLY A 21 -5.45 2.80 0.52
C GLY A 21 -5.64 1.29 0.29
N LYS A 22 -5.77 0.86 -0.97
CA LYS A 22 -5.94 -0.55 -1.34
C LYS A 22 -4.65 -1.35 -1.34
N ILE A 23 -3.51 -0.67 -1.36
CA ILE A 23 -2.18 -1.27 -1.37
C ILE A 23 -1.30 -0.52 -0.39
N GLU A 24 -0.39 -1.23 0.25
CA GLU A 24 0.56 -0.64 1.20
C GLU A 24 1.78 -0.10 0.47
N TYR A 25 2.30 1.01 0.99
CA TYR A 25 3.47 1.63 0.42
C TYR A 25 4.25 2.43 1.46
N VAL A 26 5.54 2.60 1.19
CA VAL A 26 6.43 3.50 1.92
C VAL A 26 6.85 4.64 0.99
N ARG A 27 6.85 5.86 1.52
CA ARG A 27 7.53 6.99 0.89
C ARG A 27 8.96 7.04 1.40
N THR A 28 9.90 6.98 0.47
CA THR A 28 11.33 7.17 0.76
C THR A 28 11.61 8.64 1.06
N ALA A 29 12.68 8.94 1.80
CA ALA A 29 13.13 10.31 2.05
C ALA A 29 13.36 11.13 0.77
N GLY A 30 13.70 10.46 -0.34
CA GLY A 30 13.82 11.08 -1.67
C GLY A 30 12.50 11.22 -2.45
N GLY A 31 11.34 11.02 -1.83
CA GLY A 31 10.02 11.21 -2.45
C GLY A 31 9.53 10.07 -3.34
N SER A 32 10.38 9.07 -3.65
CA SER A 32 9.95 7.88 -4.39
C SER A 32 9.02 7.01 -3.55
N VAL A 33 8.04 6.38 -4.21
CA VAL A 33 7.08 5.46 -3.60
C VAL A 33 7.53 4.01 -3.82
N ARG A 34 7.55 3.22 -2.75
CA ARG A 34 7.82 1.77 -2.78
C ARG A 34 6.57 1.02 -2.35
N ILE A 35 6.06 0.14 -3.20
CA ILE A 35 4.84 -0.63 -2.92
C ILE A 35 5.25 -2.01 -2.39
N PHE A 36 4.59 -2.49 -1.35
CA PHE A 36 4.75 -3.87 -0.87
C PHE A 36 4.09 -4.83 -1.85
N VAL A 37 4.88 -5.72 -2.44
CA VAL A 37 4.42 -6.64 -3.50
C VAL A 37 3.27 -7.52 -3.04
N ASP A 38 3.27 -7.95 -1.78
CA ASP A 38 2.24 -8.82 -1.19
C ASP A 38 0.86 -8.16 -1.19
N THR A 39 0.83 -6.83 -1.09
CA THR A 39 -0.42 -6.04 -1.09
C THR A 39 -0.81 -5.58 -2.49
N LEU A 40 0.06 -5.74 -3.49
CA LEU A 40 -0.17 -5.26 -4.84
C LEU A 40 -1.20 -6.11 -5.59
N TRP A 41 -1.36 -7.38 -5.20
CA TRP A 41 -2.34 -8.28 -5.75
C TRP A 41 -3.67 -8.14 -5.02
N ARG A 42 -4.76 -8.05 -5.77
CA ARG A 42 -6.10 -8.23 -5.21
C ARG A 42 -6.33 -9.70 -5.00
N ASP A 43 -6.20 -10.18 -3.78
CA ASP A 43 -6.93 -11.39 -3.40
C ASP A 43 -8.42 -11.01 -3.32
N PRO A 44 -9.32 -11.63 -4.12
CA PRO A 44 -10.75 -11.37 -4.03
C PRO A 44 -11.32 -11.63 -2.63
N ASN A 45 -10.66 -12.44 -1.79
CA ASN A 45 -11.03 -12.64 -0.38
C ASN A 45 -10.47 -11.55 0.56
N ASN A 46 -9.50 -10.76 0.11
CA ASN A 46 -8.85 -9.69 0.87
C ASN A 46 -9.29 -8.28 0.44
N ALA A 47 -10.20 -8.18 -0.53
CA ALA A 47 -10.72 -6.90 -1.03
C ALA A 47 -11.51 -6.09 0.03
N GLU A 48 -11.92 -6.74 1.12
CA GLU A 48 -12.66 -6.16 2.25
C GLU A 48 -11.74 -5.56 3.33
N ARG A 49 -10.42 -5.81 3.30
CA ARG A 49 -9.49 -5.26 4.30
C ARG A 49 -8.90 -3.92 3.83
N PRO A 50 -9.19 -2.80 4.52
CA PRO A 50 -8.49 -1.55 4.25
C PRO A 50 -7.02 -1.69 4.68
N ALA A 51 -6.10 -1.59 3.71
CA ALA A 51 -4.66 -1.77 3.94
C ALA A 51 -4.05 -0.71 4.88
N VAL A 52 -4.78 0.37 5.14
CA VAL A 52 -4.34 1.48 6.00
C VAL A 52 -4.33 1.16 7.51
N GLN A 53 -4.85 0.02 7.96
CA GLN A 53 -4.81 -0.37 9.38
C GLN A 53 -3.50 -1.02 9.83
N ALA A 54 -2.63 -1.45 8.90
CA ALA A 54 -1.42 -2.21 9.25
C ALA A 54 -0.20 -1.35 9.64
N VAL A 55 -0.18 -0.05 9.32
CA VAL A 55 1.08 0.73 9.31
C VAL A 55 1.22 1.82 10.37
N TRP A 56 0.21 2.06 11.23
CA TRP A 56 0.36 2.97 12.38
C TRP A 56 -0.34 2.44 13.64
N GLN A 57 0.30 1.49 14.31
CA GLN A 57 0.23 1.39 15.77
C GLN A 57 1.44 2.18 16.31
N PRO A 58 1.25 3.38 16.90
CA PRO A 58 2.29 3.94 17.74
C PRO A 58 2.38 3.07 19.00
N GLU A 59 3.25 2.06 18.98
CA GLU A 59 3.68 1.39 20.19
C GLU A 59 4.36 2.44 21.09
N GLY A 60 3.70 2.77 22.19
CA GLY A 60 4.22 3.73 23.16
C GLY A 60 3.17 4.34 24.08
N ARG A 61 2.23 3.54 24.61
CA ARG A 61 1.61 3.88 25.90
C ARG A 61 2.69 3.77 26.96
N ASN A 62 3.44 4.84 27.19
CA ASN A 62 4.25 4.95 28.40
C ASN A 62 3.31 5.47 29.50
N GLN A 63 2.81 4.53 30.30
CA GLN A 63 2.26 4.82 31.62
C GLN A 63 3.41 5.33 32.49
N ALA A 64 3.34 6.59 32.90
CA ALA A 64 4.01 7.13 34.06
C ALA A 64 3.06 8.10 34.74
#